data_AF-A0A535G5C8-F1
#
_entry.id   AF-A0A535G5C8-F1
#
_cell.length_a   1.000
_cell.length_b   1.000
_cell.length_c   1.000
_cell.angle_alpha   90.00
_cell.angle_beta   90.00
_cell.angle_gamma   90.00
#
_symmetry.space_group_name_H-M   'P 1'
#
loop_
_entity.id
_entity.type
_entity.pdbx_description
1 polymer ?
#
loop_
_entity_poly.entity_id
_entity_poly.type
_entity_poly.pdbx_seq_one_letter_code
_entity_poly.pdbx_strand_id
1 'polypeptide(L)'
;MRLVDVRQPRPPSPTGSWFGKAWKLGLATAFVVLLLSSRGASQPQTHSQVAVRNLAATSIPCAPLPPGVTTWDASMGSIILPTNDTLLDPNACVGGIVVPYNAMLVIDGSKGSVLISSHGTGISVQGGELETINTSATSTVTFDAEADVASWDGISISADPHRSGDASLSYVSIQHALTAISITSGALSSPASGSYGLTVSNSGIGPSYFDGIDATNTPISVTGRIDPGTGQSDGLFGTLNNIGSQGIKVMFDPTLPNYPATILARSLDVENMTFGSSVPFGETNCPPLTSCAAGTIGNDAIQATFARNAQEPVLINNNQFFRAGSYGLELNNPNNPVLTSNSFSHNGVGSTEPSGTCPKNAVNNFPPIYLNNAVVDLENQVTGNFGQHDGLEAIVLNGTVTSSTLTWRTASTDASKPLGYLLDGDLNKVGGNFKVPAGSVVKAKRGTLNLNGVRLDANDAGARTFFTSLRDSSVGIDAVCSVFVQSSPPNPLPPGDWGGIDLLAGASASINNATILYATNGVQISDGLTSTLDPTYGPNFGLVIRSSEIGASFFDAVSATRTPVAVVGTQLACP
;
A
#
# COMPACT_ATOMS: atom_id res chain seq x y z
N MET A 1 15.83 -22.81 54.38
CA MET A 1 15.14 -24.02 54.89
C MET A 1 14.07 -24.44 53.90
N ARG A 2 13.74 -25.73 53.79
CA ARG A 2 12.58 -26.24 53.03
C ARG A 2 11.36 -26.36 53.95
N LEU A 3 10.16 -26.37 53.38
CA LEU A 3 8.89 -26.69 54.05
C LEU A 3 8.04 -27.62 53.17
N VAL A 4 7.15 -28.38 53.80
CA VAL A 4 6.52 -29.64 53.34
C VAL A 4 5.25 -29.87 54.19
N ASP A 5 4.13 -30.48 53.75
CA ASP A 5 3.54 -30.74 52.42
C ASP A 5 2.08 -31.27 52.66
N VAL A 6 1.42 -31.85 51.65
CA VAL A 6 0.25 -32.78 51.73
C VAL A 6 -1.16 -32.22 52.05
N ARG A 7 -1.91 -31.97 50.96
CA ARG A 7 -3.29 -32.45 50.59
C ARG A 7 -4.50 -32.49 51.57
N GLN A 8 -5.58 -31.80 51.15
CA GLN A 8 -7.03 -32.20 51.16
C GLN A 8 -7.80 -32.28 52.52
N PRO A 9 -9.17 -32.30 52.59
CA PRO A 9 -10.22 -32.47 51.55
C PRO A 9 -11.44 -31.45 51.58
N ARG A 10 -12.55 -31.82 50.88
CA ARG A 10 -13.92 -31.20 50.67
C ARG A 10 -14.80 -31.05 51.95
N PRO A 11 -16.04 -30.44 52.01
CA PRO A 11 -17.15 -30.34 51.01
C PRO A 11 -17.93 -28.96 50.91
N PRO A 12 -19.29 -28.84 50.88
CA PRO A 12 -20.14 -28.75 49.66
C PRO A 12 -21.02 -27.47 49.49
N SER A 13 -21.98 -27.51 48.55
CA SER A 13 -22.86 -26.44 48.04
C SER A 13 -24.10 -26.10 48.89
N PRO A 14 -24.90 -25.07 48.47
CA PRO A 14 -26.30 -25.35 48.12
C PRO A 14 -26.82 -24.68 46.82
N THR A 15 -28.03 -25.05 46.41
CA THR A 15 -28.74 -24.62 45.18
C THR A 15 -29.83 -23.57 45.45
N GLY A 16 -30.20 -22.79 44.43
CA GLY A 16 -31.43 -21.99 44.43
C GLY A 16 -32.05 -21.87 43.04
N SER A 17 -33.34 -22.17 42.90
CA SER A 17 -34.11 -22.06 41.65
C SER A 17 -35.49 -21.43 41.91
N TRP A 18 -35.99 -20.63 40.97
CA TRP A 18 -37.35 -20.05 40.99
C TRP A 18 -38.01 -20.16 39.61
N PHE A 19 -39.35 -20.14 39.57
CA PHE A 19 -40.16 -20.67 38.46
C PHE A 19 -41.27 -19.70 38.02
N GLY A 20 -41.55 -19.67 36.71
CA GLY A 20 -42.74 -19.05 36.11
C GLY A 20 -42.60 -19.01 34.57
N LYS A 21 -43.08 -20.00 33.80
CA LYS A 21 -44.49 -20.28 33.39
C LYS A 21 -45.15 -19.07 32.69
N ALA A 22 -45.73 -19.17 31.49
CA ALA A 22 -45.82 -20.23 30.46
C ALA A 22 -46.16 -19.54 29.10
N TRP A 23 -46.32 -20.12 27.90
CA TRP A 23 -46.48 -21.47 27.31
C TRP A 23 -46.04 -21.35 25.80
N LYS A 24 -46.00 -22.31 24.86
CA LYS A 24 -46.41 -23.73 24.75
C LYS A 24 -45.61 -24.43 23.61
N LEU A 25 -45.91 -25.73 23.39
CA LEU A 25 -45.71 -26.61 22.22
C LEU A 25 -45.14 -26.03 20.89
N GLY A 26 -44.15 -26.65 20.21
CA GLY A 26 -43.23 -27.72 20.66
C GLY A 26 -42.65 -28.64 19.56
N LEU A 27 -41.57 -29.35 19.93
CA LEU A 27 -41.03 -30.61 19.37
C LEU A 27 -40.36 -30.57 17.97
N ALA A 28 -39.22 -31.24 17.72
CA ALA A 28 -38.26 -31.90 18.65
C ALA A 28 -36.89 -32.21 18.03
N THR A 29 -35.83 -32.11 18.85
CA THR A 29 -34.55 -32.88 18.81
C THR A 29 -33.62 -32.78 17.58
N ALA A 30 -32.30 -32.95 17.70
CA ALA A 30 -31.50 -33.48 18.82
C ALA A 30 -30.21 -32.67 19.13
N PHE A 31 -29.70 -32.83 20.35
CA PHE A 31 -28.39 -32.31 20.79
C PHE A 31 -27.25 -33.26 20.36
N VAL A 32 -26.17 -32.72 19.77
CA VAL A 32 -24.83 -33.34 19.83
C VAL A 32 -23.77 -32.25 20.05
N VAL A 33 -23.19 -32.26 21.25
CA VAL A 33 -21.82 -31.90 21.65
C VAL A 33 -21.00 -30.99 20.71
N LEU A 34 -20.61 -29.80 21.19
CA LEU A 34 -19.38 -29.14 20.74
C LEU A 34 -18.17 -30.00 21.14
N LEU A 35 -17.47 -30.55 20.15
CA LEU A 35 -16.10 -31.06 20.29
C LEU A 35 -15.29 -30.61 19.07
N LEU A 36 -14.00 -30.36 19.28
CA LEU A 36 -13.13 -29.80 18.25
C LEU A 36 -12.99 -30.76 17.07
N SER A 37 -13.34 -30.28 15.88
CA SER A 37 -12.79 -30.81 14.64
C SER A 37 -12.50 -29.65 13.68
N SER A 38 -11.23 -29.35 13.47
CA SER A 38 -10.77 -28.64 12.28
C SER A 38 -11.18 -29.44 11.05
N ARG A 39 -12.27 -29.00 10.41
CA ARG A 39 -12.82 -29.56 9.18
C ARG A 39 -13.00 -28.41 8.18
N GLY A 40 -12.24 -28.37 7.09
CA GLY A 40 -11.08 -29.21 6.78
C GLY A 40 -10.29 -28.55 5.64
N ALA A 41 -9.20 -29.17 5.22
CA ALA A 41 -8.63 -28.80 3.93
C ALA A 41 -9.71 -29.01 2.87
N SER A 42 -10.07 -27.94 2.15
CA SER A 42 -10.75 -28.07 0.86
C SER A 42 -9.98 -29.09 0.03
N GLN A 43 -10.68 -29.98 -0.67
CA GLN A 43 -10.01 -30.77 -1.70
C GLN A 43 -9.29 -29.80 -2.63
N PRO A 44 -8.04 -30.07 -3.07
CA PRO A 44 -7.40 -29.21 -4.05
C PRO A 44 -8.34 -29.10 -5.23
N GLN A 45 -8.86 -27.90 -5.49
CA GLN A 45 -9.71 -27.68 -6.63
C GLN A 45 -8.85 -27.99 -7.84
N THR A 46 -9.20 -29.03 -8.58
CA THR A 46 -8.56 -29.34 -9.84
C THR A 46 -8.73 -28.11 -10.71
N HIS A 47 -7.64 -27.37 -10.91
CA HIS A 47 -7.61 -26.24 -11.84
C HIS A 47 -8.20 -26.72 -13.16
N SER A 48 -8.86 -25.81 -13.89
CA SER A 48 -9.22 -26.04 -15.27
C SER A 48 -7.94 -26.19 -16.09
N GLN A 49 -7.32 -27.37 -16.05
CA GLN A 49 -6.09 -27.65 -16.76
C GLN A 49 -6.34 -27.33 -18.23
N VAL A 50 -5.50 -26.44 -18.76
CA VAL A 50 -5.44 -26.15 -20.19
C VAL A 50 -5.48 -27.49 -20.92
N ALA A 51 -6.39 -27.64 -21.88
CA ALA A 51 -6.60 -28.90 -22.58
C ALA A 51 -5.43 -29.16 -23.55
N VAL A 52 -4.26 -29.50 -22.99
CA VAL A 52 -3.04 -29.79 -23.71
C VAL A 52 -3.35 -30.90 -24.70
N ARG A 53 -3.26 -30.57 -26.00
CA ARG A 53 -3.33 -31.58 -27.07
C ARG A 53 -2.22 -32.59 -26.82
N ASN A 54 -2.49 -33.88 -27.00
CA ASN A 54 -1.53 -34.96 -26.78
C ASN A 54 -0.28 -34.84 -27.70
N LEU A 55 0.65 -33.99 -27.28
CA LEU A 55 1.97 -33.72 -27.82
C LEU A 55 2.97 -34.11 -26.73
N ALA A 56 4.15 -34.58 -27.12
CA ALA A 56 5.23 -34.80 -26.16
C ALA A 56 5.67 -33.46 -25.56
N ALA A 57 6.08 -33.47 -24.30
CA ALA A 57 6.71 -32.30 -23.69
C ALA A 57 8.10 -32.06 -24.29
N THR A 58 8.49 -30.79 -24.41
CA THR A 58 9.79 -30.38 -24.95
C THR A 58 10.66 -29.84 -23.83
N SER A 59 11.68 -30.61 -23.43
CA SER A 59 12.70 -30.16 -22.48
C SER A 59 13.67 -29.17 -23.14
N ILE A 60 13.88 -28.02 -22.51
CA ILE A 60 14.86 -27.02 -22.92
C ILE A 60 16.23 -27.43 -22.35
N PRO A 61 17.30 -27.50 -23.18
CA PRO A 61 18.65 -27.79 -22.67
C PRO A 61 19.20 -26.60 -21.87
N CYS A 62 20.02 -26.87 -20.86
CA CYS A 62 20.76 -25.80 -20.18
C CYS A 62 21.85 -25.23 -21.09
N ALA A 63 21.51 -24.17 -21.82
CA ALA A 63 22.43 -23.36 -22.62
C ALA A 63 21.85 -21.95 -22.80
N PRO A 64 22.69 -20.92 -23.01
CA PRO A 64 22.20 -19.62 -23.47
C PRO A 64 21.49 -19.75 -24.82
N LEU A 65 20.42 -18.97 -25.01
CA LEU A 65 19.69 -18.94 -26.27
C LEU A 65 20.59 -18.42 -27.42
N PRO A 66 20.41 -18.94 -28.66
CA PRO A 66 21.17 -18.48 -29.81
C PRO A 66 20.84 -17.02 -30.17
N PRO A 67 21.78 -16.27 -30.76
CA PRO A 67 21.51 -14.92 -31.27
C PRO A 67 20.38 -14.91 -32.31
N GLY A 68 19.55 -13.88 -32.26
CA GLY A 68 18.29 -13.76 -33.01
C GLY A 68 17.07 -14.13 -32.16
N VAL A 69 15.95 -14.40 -32.83
CA VAL A 69 14.67 -14.72 -32.19
C VAL A 69 14.58 -16.23 -31.96
N THR A 70 14.37 -16.63 -30.71
CA THR A 70 13.91 -17.97 -30.33
C THR A 70 12.42 -17.89 -30.03
N THR A 71 11.59 -18.68 -30.72
CA THR A 71 10.14 -18.71 -30.51
C THR A 71 9.70 -19.98 -29.78
N TRP A 72 8.92 -19.82 -28.72
CA TRP A 72 8.25 -20.88 -27.98
C TRP A 72 6.73 -20.78 -28.19
N ASP A 73 6.07 -21.88 -28.52
CA ASP A 73 4.63 -21.89 -28.79
C ASP A 73 3.96 -23.24 -28.49
N ALA A 74 2.63 -23.27 -28.52
CA ALA A 74 1.83 -24.44 -28.15
C ALA A 74 2.02 -25.69 -29.05
N SER A 75 2.75 -25.60 -30.18
CA SER A 75 3.14 -26.78 -30.96
C SER A 75 4.36 -27.52 -30.42
N MET A 76 5.05 -26.96 -29.40
CA MET A 76 6.09 -27.64 -28.61
C MET A 76 5.53 -28.54 -27.49
N GLY A 77 4.20 -28.59 -27.31
CA GLY A 77 3.56 -29.27 -26.18
C GLY A 77 3.75 -28.48 -24.88
N SER A 78 3.93 -29.18 -23.75
CA SER A 78 4.39 -28.53 -22.51
C SER A 78 5.90 -28.30 -22.60
N ILE A 79 6.36 -27.08 -22.30
CA ILE A 79 7.77 -26.75 -22.31
C ILE A 79 8.32 -26.98 -20.90
N ILE A 80 9.40 -27.76 -20.78
CA ILE A 80 10.01 -28.09 -19.49
C ILE A 80 11.37 -27.40 -19.39
N LEU A 81 11.54 -26.50 -18.43
CA LEU A 81 12.83 -25.93 -18.08
C LEU A 81 13.68 -26.99 -17.33
N PRO A 82 15.02 -26.97 -17.46
CA PRO A 82 15.88 -27.93 -16.75
C PRO A 82 15.79 -27.75 -15.23
N THR A 83 16.45 -28.62 -14.47
CA THR A 83 16.58 -28.41 -13.01
C THR A 83 17.74 -27.47 -12.68
N ASN A 84 17.64 -26.75 -11.57
CA ASN A 84 18.75 -26.01 -10.96
C ASN A 84 19.44 -26.80 -9.83
N ASP A 85 18.95 -28.01 -9.48
CA ASP A 85 19.57 -28.84 -8.44
C ASP A 85 20.77 -29.64 -8.96
N THR A 86 21.96 -29.15 -8.60
CA THR A 86 23.26 -29.80 -8.85
C THR A 86 23.43 -31.20 -8.24
N LEU A 87 22.55 -31.61 -7.31
CA LEU A 87 22.51 -32.96 -6.76
C LEU A 87 21.73 -33.95 -7.65
N LEU A 88 20.84 -33.45 -8.51
CA LEU A 88 20.04 -34.24 -9.46
C LEU A 88 20.68 -34.27 -10.85
N ASP A 89 21.23 -33.15 -11.33
CA ASP A 89 22.01 -33.08 -12.58
C ASP A 89 23.32 -32.31 -12.37
N PRO A 90 24.52 -32.89 -12.61
CA PRO A 90 25.78 -32.14 -12.58
C PRO A 90 25.89 -31.04 -13.66
N ASN A 91 24.94 -30.98 -14.60
CA ASN A 91 24.80 -29.93 -15.63
C ASN A 91 23.59 -29.00 -15.34
N ALA A 92 23.06 -29.01 -14.11
CA ALA A 92 21.92 -28.21 -13.69
C ALA A 92 22.09 -26.71 -13.99
N CYS A 93 20.99 -26.06 -14.35
CA CYS A 93 20.97 -24.68 -14.85
C CYS A 93 20.89 -23.65 -13.72
N VAL A 94 21.94 -23.64 -12.90
CA VAL A 94 22.15 -22.69 -11.81
C VAL A 94 22.22 -21.27 -12.38
N GLY A 95 21.23 -20.43 -12.06
CA GLY A 95 21.13 -19.05 -12.56
C GLY A 95 20.20 -18.85 -13.76
N GLY A 96 19.48 -19.88 -14.22
CA GLY A 96 18.41 -19.74 -15.22
C GLY A 96 18.80 -20.07 -16.67
N ILE A 97 17.79 -20.27 -17.51
CA ILE A 97 17.96 -20.27 -18.98
C ILE A 97 18.31 -18.83 -19.40
N VAL A 98 19.53 -18.64 -19.94
CA VAL A 98 20.05 -17.30 -20.27
C VAL A 98 19.53 -16.84 -21.62
N VAL A 99 18.95 -15.64 -21.66
CA VAL A 99 18.64 -14.88 -22.89
C VAL A 99 19.68 -13.75 -23.00
N PRO A 100 20.81 -13.97 -23.71
CA PRO A 100 21.92 -13.01 -23.75
C PRO A 100 21.65 -11.82 -24.67
N TYR A 101 22.53 -10.81 -24.64
CA TYR A 101 22.57 -9.75 -25.64
C TYR A 101 22.60 -10.28 -27.08
N ASN A 102 21.80 -9.65 -27.95
CA ASN A 102 21.41 -10.09 -29.30
C ASN A 102 20.53 -11.35 -29.40
N ALA A 103 20.03 -11.91 -28.29
CA ALA A 103 18.97 -12.91 -28.30
C ALA A 103 17.64 -12.32 -27.81
N MET A 104 16.54 -12.79 -28.39
CA MET A 104 15.17 -12.47 -28.01
C MET A 104 14.41 -13.78 -27.78
N LEU A 105 13.78 -13.93 -26.63
CA LEU A 105 12.84 -15.01 -26.36
C LEU A 105 11.41 -14.50 -26.62
N VAL A 106 10.75 -15.06 -27.63
CA VAL A 106 9.36 -14.77 -27.97
C VAL A 106 8.49 -15.96 -27.58
N ILE A 107 7.42 -15.73 -26.81
CA ILE A 107 6.43 -16.76 -26.49
C ILE A 107 5.13 -16.42 -27.22
N ASP A 108 4.73 -17.25 -28.18
CA ASP A 108 3.66 -16.96 -29.13
C ASP A 108 2.36 -17.73 -28.83
N GLY A 109 1.32 -16.98 -28.43
CA GLY A 109 -0.03 -17.48 -28.18
C GLY A 109 -0.85 -17.78 -29.45
N SER A 110 -0.31 -17.56 -30.65
CA SER A 110 -1.05 -17.71 -31.92
C SER A 110 -1.61 -19.13 -32.16
N LYS A 111 -0.99 -20.15 -31.55
CA LYS A 111 -1.38 -21.57 -31.66
C LYS A 111 -2.24 -22.07 -30.47
N GLY A 112 -2.55 -21.19 -29.52
CA GLY A 112 -3.22 -21.50 -28.25
C GLY A 112 -2.32 -21.22 -27.04
N SER A 113 -2.82 -21.48 -25.83
CA SER A 113 -2.06 -21.27 -24.59
C SER A 113 -0.76 -22.08 -24.54
N VAL A 114 0.30 -21.49 -23.98
CA VAL A 114 1.62 -22.10 -23.79
C VAL A 114 1.81 -22.40 -22.30
N LEU A 115 2.24 -23.63 -21.97
CA LEU A 115 2.60 -24.02 -20.61
C LEU A 115 4.12 -24.21 -20.52
N ILE A 116 4.73 -23.55 -19.53
CA ILE A 116 6.15 -23.60 -19.20
C ILE A 116 6.28 -24.07 -17.76
N SER A 117 6.80 -25.29 -17.58
CA SER A 117 6.96 -25.96 -16.30
C SER A 117 8.43 -25.95 -15.87
N SER A 118 8.71 -25.72 -14.59
CA SER A 118 10.08 -25.61 -14.08
C SER A 118 10.38 -26.59 -12.94
N HIS A 119 11.50 -27.31 -13.07
CA HIS A 119 12.12 -28.07 -11.97
C HIS A 119 13.12 -27.21 -11.15
N GLY A 120 12.75 -25.94 -10.90
CA GLY A 120 13.50 -24.98 -10.11
C GLY A 120 14.15 -23.85 -10.93
N THR A 121 14.65 -24.12 -12.14
CA THR A 121 15.34 -23.13 -12.98
C THR A 121 14.46 -21.96 -13.42
N GLY A 122 14.98 -20.74 -13.29
CA GLY A 122 14.38 -19.51 -13.82
C GLY A 122 14.69 -19.18 -15.29
N ILE A 123 14.25 -18.01 -15.74
CA ILE A 123 14.73 -17.37 -16.98
C ILE A 123 15.60 -16.18 -16.60
N SER A 124 16.74 -16.00 -17.29
CA SER A 124 17.71 -14.94 -17.01
C SER A 124 17.98 -14.10 -18.25
N VAL A 125 17.30 -12.96 -18.35
CA VAL A 125 17.42 -12.02 -19.47
C VAL A 125 18.61 -11.09 -19.20
N GLN A 126 19.75 -11.41 -19.80
CA GLN A 126 21.05 -10.74 -19.55
C GLN A 126 21.42 -9.89 -20.77
N GLY A 127 20.90 -8.66 -20.83
CA GLY A 127 21.04 -7.77 -21.99
C GLY A 127 20.25 -8.21 -23.25
N GLY A 128 19.52 -9.31 -23.19
CA GLY A 128 18.57 -9.76 -24.21
C GLY A 128 17.15 -9.20 -24.00
N GLU A 129 16.19 -9.78 -24.72
CA GLU A 129 14.77 -9.38 -24.71
C GLU A 129 13.85 -10.58 -24.39
N LEU A 130 12.75 -10.35 -23.66
CA LEU A 130 11.67 -11.33 -23.46
C LEU A 130 10.30 -10.74 -23.82
N GLU A 131 9.59 -11.33 -24.78
CA GLU A 131 8.27 -10.87 -25.21
C GLU A 131 7.25 -12.01 -25.25
N THR A 132 6.00 -11.72 -24.89
CA THR A 132 4.84 -12.58 -25.22
C THR A 132 3.98 -11.94 -26.30
N ILE A 133 3.75 -12.63 -27.42
CA ILE A 133 2.98 -12.11 -28.56
C ILE A 133 1.73 -12.94 -28.84
N ASN A 134 0.73 -12.33 -29.51
CA ASN A 134 -0.55 -12.95 -29.87
C ASN A 134 -1.31 -13.61 -28.70
N THR A 135 -1.01 -13.21 -27.46
CA THR A 135 -1.67 -13.72 -26.27
C THR A 135 -3.01 -13.04 -26.03
N SER A 136 -3.90 -13.68 -25.29
CA SER A 136 -5.24 -13.19 -24.97
C SER A 136 -5.85 -13.93 -23.79
N ALA A 137 -7.04 -13.51 -23.35
CA ALA A 137 -7.86 -14.22 -22.36
C ALA A 137 -8.18 -15.70 -22.71
N THR A 138 -7.92 -16.15 -23.94
CA THR A 138 -8.06 -17.55 -24.38
C THR A 138 -6.77 -18.17 -24.95
N SER A 139 -5.68 -17.41 -25.01
CA SER A 139 -4.34 -17.84 -25.42
C SER A 139 -3.33 -17.27 -24.44
N THR A 140 -3.26 -17.87 -23.26
CA THR A 140 -2.45 -17.44 -22.12
C THR A 140 -1.06 -18.07 -22.15
N VAL A 141 -0.08 -17.43 -21.51
CA VAL A 141 1.19 -18.09 -21.16
C VAL A 141 1.17 -18.41 -19.67
N THR A 142 1.46 -19.64 -19.28
CA THR A 142 1.53 -20.04 -17.87
C THR A 142 2.94 -20.53 -17.55
N PHE A 143 3.59 -19.86 -16.59
CA PHE A 143 4.80 -20.33 -15.93
C PHE A 143 4.44 -20.91 -14.56
N ASP A 144 4.90 -22.13 -14.28
CA ASP A 144 4.61 -22.83 -13.03
C ASP A 144 5.76 -23.75 -12.60
N ALA A 145 5.79 -24.14 -11.32
CA ALA A 145 6.64 -25.23 -10.85
C ALA A 145 6.08 -26.60 -11.27
N GLU A 146 6.93 -27.61 -11.44
CA GLU A 146 6.47 -29.00 -11.44
C GLU A 146 6.05 -29.44 -10.03
N ALA A 147 5.14 -30.42 -9.95
CA ALA A 147 4.44 -30.77 -8.70
C ALA A 147 5.34 -31.41 -7.61
N ASP A 148 6.60 -31.68 -7.92
CA ASP A 148 7.65 -32.14 -7.00
C ASP A 148 8.54 -30.99 -6.46
N VAL A 149 8.47 -29.79 -7.03
CA VAL A 149 9.27 -28.62 -6.67
C VAL A 149 8.41 -27.55 -6.00
N ALA A 150 8.78 -27.13 -4.79
CA ALA A 150 8.00 -26.16 -4.01
C ALA A 150 8.06 -24.72 -4.57
N SER A 151 9.13 -24.36 -5.27
CA SER A 151 9.27 -23.06 -5.93
C SER A 151 10.41 -23.02 -6.97
N TRP A 152 10.28 -22.21 -8.02
CA TRP A 152 11.32 -21.94 -9.01
C TRP A 152 11.88 -20.51 -8.95
N ASP A 153 13.05 -20.25 -9.56
CA ASP A 153 13.82 -19.00 -9.41
C ASP A 153 13.12 -17.75 -9.98
N GLY A 154 12.06 -17.92 -10.80
CA GLY A 154 11.32 -16.83 -11.44
C GLY A 154 11.97 -16.27 -12.71
N ILE A 155 11.57 -15.06 -13.10
CA ILE A 155 12.13 -14.33 -14.25
C ILE A 155 13.07 -13.23 -13.73
N SER A 156 14.36 -13.36 -14.01
CA SER A 156 15.38 -12.36 -13.68
C SER A 156 15.81 -11.58 -14.92
N ILE A 157 15.88 -10.25 -14.80
CA ILE A 157 16.20 -9.34 -15.92
C ILE A 157 17.32 -8.39 -15.48
N SER A 158 18.47 -8.46 -16.15
CA SER A 158 19.67 -7.68 -15.82
C SER A 158 20.25 -6.99 -17.05
N ALA A 159 21.12 -6.01 -16.81
CA ALA A 159 22.04 -5.55 -17.85
C ALA A 159 23.14 -6.59 -18.10
N ASP A 160 23.70 -6.56 -19.30
CA ASP A 160 25.04 -7.04 -19.60
C ASP A 160 25.95 -5.82 -19.91
N PRO A 161 27.25 -6.00 -20.23
CA PRO A 161 28.15 -4.88 -20.56
C PRO A 161 27.82 -4.10 -21.84
N HIS A 162 26.77 -4.47 -22.59
CA HIS A 162 26.41 -3.92 -23.89
C HIS A 162 24.98 -3.35 -23.92
N ARG A 163 24.04 -3.93 -23.17
CA ARG A 163 22.62 -3.56 -23.13
C ARG A 163 21.97 -3.85 -21.77
N SER A 164 21.07 -2.97 -21.34
CA SER A 164 20.06 -3.27 -20.32
C SER A 164 19.04 -4.27 -20.88
N GLY A 165 18.91 -5.46 -20.27
CA GLY A 165 17.87 -6.42 -20.65
C GLY A 165 16.47 -5.92 -20.26
N ASP A 166 15.46 -6.34 -21.01
CA ASP A 166 14.10 -5.81 -20.91
C ASP A 166 13.03 -6.87 -21.26
N ALA A 167 11.77 -6.62 -20.85
CA ALA A 167 10.68 -7.57 -21.09
C ALA A 167 9.30 -6.93 -21.29
N SER A 168 8.43 -7.61 -22.04
CA SER A 168 7.02 -7.27 -22.23
C SER A 168 6.13 -8.49 -22.16
N LEU A 169 5.32 -8.56 -21.09
CA LEU A 169 4.47 -9.69 -20.74
C LEU A 169 2.98 -9.30 -20.84
N SER A 170 2.19 -10.11 -21.54
CA SER A 170 0.75 -9.92 -21.70
C SER A 170 -0.02 -11.23 -21.59
N TYR A 171 -1.13 -11.23 -20.83
CA TYR A 171 -1.93 -12.43 -20.54
C TYR A 171 -1.10 -13.61 -20.00
N VAL A 172 -0.14 -13.31 -19.12
CA VAL A 172 0.76 -14.27 -18.48
C VAL A 172 0.25 -14.62 -17.09
N SER A 173 0.37 -15.89 -16.71
CA SER A 173 0.27 -16.37 -15.34
C SER A 173 1.67 -16.78 -14.86
N ILE A 174 2.12 -16.28 -13.71
CA ILE A 174 3.40 -16.64 -13.10
C ILE A 174 3.14 -17.15 -11.69
N GLN A 175 3.23 -18.47 -11.48
CA GLN A 175 2.87 -19.14 -10.24
C GLN A 175 4.06 -19.87 -9.62
N HIS A 176 4.04 -20.04 -8.30
CA HIS A 176 5.02 -20.80 -7.49
C HIS A 176 6.49 -20.39 -7.71
N ALA A 177 6.75 -19.12 -7.99
CA ALA A 177 8.12 -18.59 -8.02
C ALA A 177 8.61 -18.18 -6.62
N LEU A 178 9.94 -18.08 -6.44
CA LEU A 178 10.55 -17.46 -5.27
C LEU A 178 10.21 -15.95 -5.26
N THR A 179 10.75 -15.20 -6.22
CA THR A 179 10.23 -13.89 -6.63
C THR A 179 9.78 -14.04 -8.08
N ALA A 180 8.57 -13.61 -8.44
CA ALA A 180 8.03 -13.93 -9.77
C ALA A 180 8.72 -13.17 -10.91
N ILE A 181 8.99 -11.87 -10.74
CA ILE A 181 9.85 -11.09 -11.63
C ILE A 181 10.83 -10.26 -10.80
N SER A 182 12.11 -10.27 -11.16
CA SER A 182 13.10 -9.30 -10.67
C SER A 182 13.76 -8.57 -11.85
N ILE A 183 13.86 -7.24 -11.77
CA ILE A 183 14.50 -6.42 -12.81
C ILE A 183 15.45 -5.39 -12.21
N THR A 184 16.70 -5.40 -12.70
CA THR A 184 17.81 -4.57 -12.19
C THR A 184 18.61 -3.91 -13.31
N SER A 185 18.05 -3.88 -14.53
CA SER A 185 18.78 -3.58 -15.76
C SER A 185 18.97 -2.09 -16.06
N GLY A 186 18.12 -1.22 -15.51
CA GLY A 186 18.06 0.20 -15.88
C GLY A 186 17.47 0.46 -17.28
N ALA A 187 16.81 -0.55 -17.88
CA ALA A 187 16.16 -0.39 -19.18
C ALA A 187 15.07 0.69 -19.15
N LEU A 188 15.11 1.59 -20.13
CA LEU A 188 14.12 2.67 -20.31
C LEU A 188 13.06 2.34 -21.37
N SER A 189 13.10 1.12 -21.91
CA SER A 189 12.22 0.62 -22.97
C SER A 189 12.19 -0.91 -22.95
N SER A 190 11.13 -1.48 -23.51
CA SER A 190 10.88 -2.92 -23.70
C SER A 190 10.09 -3.11 -25.01
N PRO A 191 9.90 -4.33 -25.54
CA PRO A 191 9.31 -4.54 -26.87
C PRO A 191 7.96 -3.86 -27.08
N ALA A 192 7.11 -3.79 -26.05
CA ALA A 192 5.80 -3.13 -26.09
C ALA A 192 5.80 -1.65 -25.65
N SER A 193 6.91 -1.07 -25.17
CA SER A 193 6.94 0.31 -24.67
C SER A 193 8.30 1.01 -24.81
N GLY A 194 8.31 2.19 -25.43
CA GLY A 194 9.47 3.08 -25.47
C GLY A 194 9.74 3.88 -24.18
N SER A 195 9.11 3.53 -23.05
CA SER A 195 9.20 4.28 -21.80
C SER A 195 9.45 3.44 -20.53
N TYR A 196 9.35 2.11 -20.61
CA TYR A 196 9.43 1.20 -19.46
C TYR A 196 10.27 -0.04 -19.79
N GLY A 197 11.23 -0.40 -18.93
CA GLY A 197 12.08 -1.59 -19.09
C GLY A 197 11.39 -2.92 -18.81
N LEU A 198 10.29 -2.87 -18.06
CA LEU A 198 9.34 -3.97 -17.90
C LEU A 198 7.93 -3.46 -18.16
N THR A 199 7.20 -4.13 -19.03
CA THR A 199 5.73 -4.04 -19.06
C THR A 199 5.09 -5.38 -18.69
N VAL A 200 4.08 -5.32 -17.83
CA VAL A 200 3.21 -6.44 -17.46
C VAL A 200 1.77 -5.99 -17.68
N SER A 201 1.02 -6.70 -18.50
CA SER A 201 -0.34 -6.30 -18.89
C SER A 201 -1.31 -7.48 -18.84
N ASN A 202 -2.53 -7.25 -18.33
CA ASN A 202 -3.61 -8.25 -18.27
C ASN A 202 -3.16 -9.61 -17.68
N SER A 203 -2.21 -9.60 -16.74
CA SER A 203 -1.47 -10.79 -16.27
C SER A 203 -1.74 -11.06 -14.80
N GLY A 204 -1.52 -12.30 -14.34
CA GLY A 204 -1.69 -12.72 -12.95
C GLY A 204 -0.39 -13.23 -12.36
N ILE A 205 0.08 -12.57 -11.30
CA ILE A 205 1.31 -12.93 -10.60
C ILE A 205 0.94 -13.51 -9.23
N GLY A 206 1.58 -14.63 -8.91
CA GLY A 206 1.48 -15.33 -7.64
C GLY A 206 0.61 -16.60 -7.72
N PRO A 207 0.72 -17.51 -6.73
CA PRO A 207 1.47 -17.35 -5.47
C PRO A 207 2.99 -17.26 -5.66
N SER A 208 3.67 -16.47 -4.83
CA SER A 208 5.14 -16.42 -4.76
C SER A 208 5.62 -16.36 -3.31
N TYR A 209 6.82 -16.88 -3.05
CA TYR A 209 7.35 -17.02 -1.68
C TYR A 209 7.87 -15.71 -1.08
N PHE A 210 8.45 -14.85 -1.92
CA PHE A 210 8.91 -13.50 -1.58
C PHE A 210 8.06 -12.47 -2.32
N ASP A 211 8.64 -11.74 -3.27
CA ASP A 211 7.99 -10.60 -3.91
C ASP A 211 7.24 -11.02 -5.18
N GLY A 212 6.27 -10.22 -5.61
CA GLY A 212 5.63 -10.37 -6.93
C GLY A 212 6.53 -9.79 -8.02
N ILE A 213 6.86 -8.50 -7.90
CA ILE A 213 7.84 -7.81 -8.74
C ILE A 213 8.83 -7.07 -7.84
N ASP A 214 10.14 -7.31 -7.99
CA ASP A 214 11.22 -6.53 -7.37
C ASP A 214 12.02 -5.79 -8.45
N ALA A 215 11.81 -4.47 -8.55
CA ALA A 215 12.42 -3.60 -9.55
C ALA A 215 13.38 -2.58 -8.93
N THR A 216 14.68 -2.71 -9.24
CA THR A 216 15.71 -1.72 -8.85
C THR A 216 16.15 -0.91 -10.07
N ASN A 217 16.17 0.42 -9.91
CA ASN A 217 16.64 1.41 -10.88
C ASN A 217 16.01 1.31 -12.29
N THR A 218 14.90 0.60 -12.44
CA THR A 218 14.30 0.29 -13.75
C THR A 218 12.84 0.70 -13.78
N PRO A 219 12.42 1.63 -14.66
CA PRO A 219 11.01 2.01 -14.82
C PRO A 219 10.12 0.84 -15.25
N ILE A 220 9.00 0.64 -14.55
CA ILE A 220 8.04 -0.45 -14.83
C ILE A 220 6.62 0.07 -15.02
N SER A 221 5.84 -0.64 -15.84
CA SER A 221 4.38 -0.45 -15.95
C SER A 221 3.64 -1.77 -15.81
N VAL A 222 2.61 -1.78 -14.96
CA VAL A 222 1.86 -2.97 -14.53
C VAL A 222 0.37 -2.66 -14.63
N THR A 223 -0.31 -3.23 -15.62
CA THR A 223 -1.65 -2.82 -16.03
C THR A 223 -2.65 -3.97 -16.09
N GLY A 224 -3.84 -3.75 -15.57
CA GLY A 224 -4.94 -4.72 -15.58
C GLY A 224 -6.10 -4.31 -16.49
N ARG A 225 -7.13 -5.15 -16.53
CA ARG A 225 -8.34 -4.93 -17.33
C ARG A 225 -9.43 -4.25 -16.50
N ILE A 226 -10.09 -3.29 -17.12
CA ILE A 226 -11.25 -2.59 -16.55
C ILE A 226 -12.53 -3.39 -16.86
N ASP A 227 -13.40 -3.54 -15.86
CA ASP A 227 -14.79 -3.97 -16.08
C ASP A 227 -15.60 -2.80 -16.68
N PRO A 228 -16.14 -2.92 -17.91
CA PRO A 228 -16.94 -1.85 -18.52
C PRO A 228 -18.25 -1.52 -17.78
N GLY A 229 -18.72 -2.39 -16.88
CA GLY A 229 -19.93 -2.19 -16.08
C GLY A 229 -19.74 -1.29 -14.85
N THR A 230 -18.58 -1.37 -14.19
CA THR A 230 -18.25 -0.59 -12.98
C THR A 230 -17.18 0.48 -13.18
N GLY A 231 -16.34 0.35 -14.21
CA GLY A 231 -15.18 1.22 -14.45
C GLY A 231 -13.97 0.91 -13.55
N GLN A 232 -14.02 -0.11 -12.70
CA GLN A 232 -12.92 -0.54 -11.83
C GLN A 232 -12.10 -1.67 -12.45
N SER A 233 -11.00 -2.07 -11.80
CA SER A 233 -10.31 -3.32 -12.11
C SER A 233 -11.25 -4.52 -12.02
N ASP A 234 -11.19 -5.42 -13.02
CA ASP A 234 -12.12 -6.55 -13.11
C ASP A 234 -11.73 -7.76 -12.25
N GLY A 235 -10.50 -7.77 -11.71
CA GLY A 235 -9.94 -8.83 -10.88
C GLY A 235 -9.76 -10.19 -11.57
N LEU A 236 -9.95 -10.26 -12.89
CA LEU A 236 -9.74 -11.46 -13.73
C LEU A 236 -8.37 -11.42 -14.42
N PHE A 237 -7.99 -10.25 -14.93
CA PHE A 237 -6.76 -10.04 -15.69
C PHE A 237 -6.04 -8.77 -15.20
N GLY A 238 -4.89 -8.92 -14.55
CA GLY A 238 -4.24 -7.86 -13.79
C GLY A 238 -4.35 -8.10 -12.29
N THR A 239 -3.67 -9.14 -11.80
CA THR A 239 -3.72 -9.55 -10.38
C THR A 239 -2.34 -9.79 -9.78
N LEU A 240 -2.19 -9.50 -8.49
CA LEU A 240 -1.06 -9.92 -7.65
C LEU A 240 -1.61 -10.58 -6.39
N ASN A 241 -1.54 -11.91 -6.32
CA ASN A 241 -2.32 -12.72 -5.38
C ASN A 241 -1.42 -13.72 -4.63
N ASN A 242 -1.60 -13.86 -3.31
CA ASN A 242 -0.86 -14.81 -2.47
C ASN A 242 0.67 -14.63 -2.52
N ILE A 243 1.11 -13.39 -2.32
CA ILE A 243 2.52 -12.98 -2.35
C ILE A 243 3.08 -12.98 -0.93
N GLY A 244 4.21 -13.64 -0.68
CA GLY A 244 4.76 -13.83 0.67
C GLY A 244 5.41 -12.60 1.30
N SER A 245 5.85 -11.62 0.50
CA SER A 245 6.46 -10.36 0.95
C SER A 245 5.78 -9.15 0.30
N GLN A 246 6.41 -8.39 -0.59
CA GLN A 246 5.82 -7.23 -1.26
C GLN A 246 5.15 -7.62 -2.59
N GLY A 247 3.96 -7.08 -2.88
CA GLY A 247 3.28 -7.27 -4.17
C GLY A 247 4.13 -6.69 -5.32
N ILE A 248 4.31 -5.37 -5.30
CA ILE A 248 5.31 -4.67 -6.12
C ILE A 248 6.27 -3.94 -5.18
N LYS A 249 7.56 -4.09 -5.45
CA LYS A 249 8.67 -3.46 -4.74
C LYS A 249 9.52 -2.69 -5.74
N VAL A 250 9.73 -1.40 -5.48
CA VAL A 250 10.48 -0.50 -6.37
C VAL A 250 11.52 0.27 -5.57
N MET A 251 12.74 0.34 -6.10
CA MET A 251 13.83 1.11 -5.51
C MET A 251 14.60 1.89 -6.57
N PHE A 252 14.61 3.22 -6.47
CA PHE A 252 15.51 4.09 -7.20
C PHE A 252 16.56 4.65 -6.23
N ASP A 253 17.81 4.19 -6.39
CA ASP A 253 18.96 4.58 -5.57
C ASP A 253 20.17 4.85 -6.46
N PRO A 254 20.69 6.10 -6.49
CA PRO A 254 21.84 6.48 -7.32
C PRO A 254 23.19 5.94 -6.82
N THR A 255 23.21 5.22 -5.70
CA THR A 255 24.39 4.46 -5.23
C THR A 255 24.41 3.02 -5.74
N LEU A 256 23.29 2.53 -6.28
CA LEU A 256 23.18 1.19 -6.89
C LEU A 256 23.43 1.24 -8.41
N PRO A 257 23.82 0.10 -9.04
CA PRO A 257 24.04 0.02 -10.48
C PRO A 257 22.83 0.44 -11.32
N ASN A 258 23.09 0.86 -12.56
CA ASN A 258 22.08 1.10 -13.60
C ASN A 258 21.04 2.20 -13.29
N TYR A 259 21.30 3.09 -12.32
CA TYR A 259 20.45 4.26 -12.05
C TYR A 259 20.27 5.15 -13.30
N PRO A 260 19.03 5.45 -13.73
CA PRO A 260 18.78 6.14 -14.98
C PRO A 260 18.93 7.66 -14.82
N ALA A 261 19.65 8.30 -15.75
CA ALA A 261 19.85 9.75 -15.72
C ALA A 261 18.56 10.56 -15.98
N THR A 262 17.61 9.98 -16.73
CA THR A 262 16.30 10.57 -17.06
C THR A 262 15.26 9.45 -17.18
N ILE A 263 14.07 9.65 -16.63
CA ILE A 263 12.91 8.78 -16.83
C ILE A 263 11.93 9.49 -17.77
N LEU A 264 11.48 8.82 -18.83
CA LEU A 264 10.70 9.45 -19.92
C LEU A 264 9.20 9.60 -19.61
N ALA A 265 8.64 8.73 -18.76
CA ALA A 265 7.22 8.74 -18.40
C ALA A 265 7.01 8.68 -16.88
N ARG A 266 7.03 7.47 -16.31
CA ARG A 266 6.89 7.21 -14.86
C ARG A 266 8.02 6.32 -14.37
N SER A 267 8.39 6.44 -13.10
CA SER A 267 9.27 5.48 -12.41
C SER A 267 8.50 4.19 -12.05
N LEU A 268 7.24 4.36 -11.67
CA LEU A 268 6.27 3.30 -11.38
C LEU A 268 4.90 3.70 -11.92
N ASP A 269 4.30 2.82 -12.71
CA ASP A 269 3.01 2.99 -13.36
C ASP A 269 2.14 1.75 -13.08
N VAL A 270 1.08 1.90 -12.29
CA VAL A 270 0.20 0.78 -11.88
C VAL A 270 -1.25 1.17 -12.04
N GLU A 271 -1.93 0.56 -13.02
CA GLU A 271 -3.31 0.90 -13.37
C GLU A 271 -4.22 -0.32 -13.43
N ASN A 272 -5.42 -0.22 -12.84
CA ASN A 272 -6.49 -1.22 -12.94
C ASN A 272 -6.10 -2.63 -12.44
N MET A 273 -5.19 -2.73 -11.48
CA MET A 273 -4.75 -3.98 -10.87
C MET A 273 -5.53 -4.33 -9.60
N THR A 274 -5.71 -5.62 -9.33
CA THR A 274 -6.28 -6.12 -8.06
C THR A 274 -5.22 -6.90 -7.27
N PHE A 275 -4.91 -6.44 -6.06
CA PHE A 275 -3.94 -7.02 -5.14
C PHE A 275 -4.62 -7.81 -4.03
N GLY A 276 -4.05 -8.96 -3.65
CA GLY A 276 -4.50 -9.77 -2.51
C GLY A 276 -5.87 -10.44 -2.69
N SER A 277 -6.34 -10.59 -3.92
CA SER A 277 -7.47 -11.49 -4.23
C SER A 277 -7.02 -12.96 -4.08
N SER A 278 -7.97 -13.90 -3.99
CA SER A 278 -7.67 -15.34 -4.15
C SER A 278 -8.33 -15.95 -5.38
N VAL A 279 -8.85 -15.13 -6.29
CA VAL A 279 -9.31 -15.59 -7.60
C VAL A 279 -8.07 -15.97 -8.44
N PRO A 280 -7.95 -17.22 -8.91
CA PRO A 280 -6.88 -17.59 -9.83
C PRO A 280 -6.95 -16.78 -11.12
N PHE A 281 -5.81 -16.62 -11.80
CA PHE A 281 -5.74 -15.88 -13.05
C PHE A 281 -6.77 -16.37 -14.08
N GLY A 282 -7.63 -15.46 -14.58
CA GLY A 282 -8.69 -15.77 -15.54
C GLY A 282 -9.88 -16.59 -15.03
N GLU A 283 -9.98 -16.90 -13.72
CA GLU A 283 -11.07 -17.71 -13.17
C GLU A 283 -12.41 -16.96 -13.13
N THR A 284 -13.37 -17.40 -13.92
CA THR A 284 -14.66 -16.70 -14.12
C THR A 284 -15.77 -17.10 -13.14
N ASN A 285 -15.61 -18.19 -12.38
CA ASN A 285 -16.64 -18.73 -11.50
C ASN A 285 -16.54 -18.22 -10.05
N CYS A 286 -15.47 -17.50 -9.70
CA CYS A 286 -15.27 -16.88 -8.39
C CYS A 286 -15.22 -15.35 -8.57
N PRO A 287 -16.29 -14.60 -8.25
CA PRO A 287 -16.27 -13.14 -8.39
C PRO A 287 -15.23 -12.52 -7.43
N PRO A 288 -14.25 -11.73 -7.93
CA PRO A 288 -13.13 -11.22 -7.13
C PRO A 288 -13.51 -10.25 -6.00
N LEU A 289 -14.79 -9.91 -5.90
CA LEU A 289 -15.36 -9.00 -4.91
C LEU A 289 -16.23 -9.74 -3.86
N THR A 290 -16.06 -11.06 -3.69
CA THR A 290 -16.87 -11.88 -2.77
C THR A 290 -16.04 -12.63 -1.73
N SER A 291 -16.65 -12.93 -0.57
CA SER A 291 -15.97 -13.39 0.64
C SER A 291 -15.39 -14.81 0.61
N CYS A 292 -15.46 -15.50 -0.53
CA CYS A 292 -14.64 -16.69 -0.80
C CYS A 292 -13.19 -16.34 -1.21
N ALA A 293 -12.87 -15.06 -1.47
CA ALA A 293 -11.51 -14.59 -1.72
C ALA A 293 -10.68 -14.50 -0.42
N ALA A 294 -9.87 -15.53 -0.16
CA ALA A 294 -9.01 -15.66 1.03
C ALA A 294 -7.53 -15.34 0.72
N GLY A 295 -7.27 -14.29 -0.07
CA GLY A 295 -5.94 -13.95 -0.55
C GLY A 295 -5.23 -12.95 0.34
N THR A 296 -3.91 -12.83 0.21
CA THR A 296 -3.10 -11.88 0.99
C THR A 296 -1.88 -11.39 0.21
N ILE A 297 -1.36 -10.23 0.61
CA ILE A 297 0.05 -9.85 0.43
C ILE A 297 0.70 -9.85 1.82
N GLY A 298 1.84 -10.52 1.99
CA GLY A 298 2.45 -10.75 3.31
C GLY A 298 2.87 -9.47 4.03
N ASN A 299 3.46 -8.53 3.29
CA ASN A 299 3.81 -7.19 3.74
C ASN A 299 2.94 -6.17 2.99
N ASP A 300 3.55 -5.36 2.12
CA ASP A 300 2.93 -4.22 1.45
C ASP A 300 2.47 -4.60 0.04
N ALA A 301 1.26 -4.17 -0.37
CA ALA A 301 0.82 -4.43 -1.74
C ALA A 301 1.67 -3.67 -2.77
N ILE A 302 2.05 -2.43 -2.47
CA ILE A 302 3.10 -1.68 -3.17
C ILE A 302 3.99 -0.98 -2.16
N GLN A 303 5.31 -1.22 -2.23
CA GLN A 303 6.34 -0.44 -1.55
C GLN A 303 7.27 0.17 -2.61
N ALA A 304 7.45 1.50 -2.59
CA ALA A 304 8.41 2.16 -3.47
C ALA A 304 9.28 3.18 -2.73
N THR A 305 10.58 3.18 -3.04
CA THR A 305 11.55 4.16 -2.53
C THR A 305 12.21 4.89 -3.69
N PHE A 306 12.17 6.23 -3.62
CA PHE A 306 12.66 7.13 -4.66
C PHE A 306 13.88 7.93 -4.20
N ALA A 307 14.69 8.36 -5.15
CA ALA A 307 15.87 9.18 -4.88
C ALA A 307 15.45 10.60 -4.48
N ARG A 308 16.04 11.11 -3.37
CA ARG A 308 15.63 12.41 -2.81
C ARG A 308 15.82 13.55 -3.80
N ASN A 309 14.72 14.24 -4.10
CA ASN A 309 14.61 15.34 -5.05
C ASN A 309 14.77 14.96 -6.54
N ALA A 310 14.79 13.67 -6.89
CA ALA A 310 14.77 13.23 -8.27
C ALA A 310 13.38 13.44 -8.92
N GLN A 311 13.32 13.50 -10.25
CA GLN A 311 12.06 13.46 -10.99
C GLN A 311 11.76 12.02 -11.38
N GLU A 312 11.09 11.32 -10.46
CA GLU A 312 10.71 9.92 -10.55
C GLU A 312 9.18 9.83 -10.41
N PRO A 313 8.40 10.16 -11.46
CA PRO A 313 6.98 10.42 -11.32
C PRO A 313 6.20 9.11 -11.20
N VAL A 314 5.23 9.04 -10.29
CA VAL A 314 4.46 7.81 -10.01
C VAL A 314 3.02 7.94 -10.51
N LEU A 315 2.44 6.87 -11.03
CA LEU A 315 1.00 6.73 -11.27
C LEU A 315 0.49 5.45 -10.59
N ILE A 316 -0.46 5.58 -9.66
CA ILE A 316 -1.21 4.48 -9.06
C ILE A 316 -2.70 4.81 -9.24
N ASN A 317 -3.36 4.20 -10.22
CA ASN A 317 -4.70 4.58 -10.65
C ASN A 317 -5.69 3.40 -10.69
N ASN A 318 -6.89 3.60 -10.14
CA ASN A 318 -8.03 2.69 -10.27
C ASN A 318 -7.78 1.24 -9.80
N ASN A 319 -6.88 1.06 -8.82
CA ASN A 319 -6.52 -0.26 -8.29
C ASN A 319 -7.41 -0.67 -7.10
N GLN A 320 -7.49 -1.97 -6.86
CA GLN A 320 -8.13 -2.57 -5.69
C GLN A 320 -7.08 -3.24 -4.81
N PHE A 321 -6.96 -2.81 -3.55
CA PHE A 321 -5.98 -3.30 -2.59
C PHE A 321 -6.68 -4.07 -1.46
N PHE A 322 -6.56 -5.39 -1.47
CA PHE A 322 -7.09 -6.25 -0.41
C PHE A 322 -5.96 -6.86 0.42
N ARG A 323 -6.13 -6.89 1.74
CA ARG A 323 -5.42 -7.82 2.63
C ARG A 323 -3.88 -7.79 2.51
N ALA A 324 -3.29 -6.62 2.34
CA ALA A 324 -1.88 -6.40 2.66
C ALA A 324 -1.67 -6.49 4.18
N GLY A 325 -0.63 -7.21 4.63
CA GLY A 325 -0.28 -7.31 6.05
C GLY A 325 0.20 -5.98 6.65
N SER A 326 0.84 -5.15 5.82
CA SER A 326 1.36 -3.83 6.15
C SER A 326 0.60 -2.74 5.36
N TYR A 327 1.27 -1.81 4.68
CA TYR A 327 0.59 -0.75 3.93
C TYR A 327 -0.06 -1.30 2.65
N GLY A 328 -1.19 -0.71 2.22
CA GLY A 328 -1.65 -0.91 0.84
C GLY A 328 -0.67 -0.27 -0.16
N LEU A 329 -0.22 0.94 0.18
CA LEU A 329 0.75 1.73 -0.58
C LEU A 329 1.71 2.47 0.35
N GLU A 330 2.98 2.10 0.35
CA GLU A 330 4.08 2.86 0.98
C GLU A 330 4.94 3.53 -0.10
N LEU A 331 5.01 4.86 -0.09
CA LEU A 331 5.89 5.63 -0.96
C LEU A 331 6.88 6.46 -0.14
N ASN A 332 8.17 6.21 -0.33
CA ASN A 332 9.28 6.92 0.31
C ASN A 332 9.95 7.92 -0.65
N ASN A 333 9.99 9.19 -0.27
CA ASN A 333 10.43 10.35 -1.07
C ASN A 333 9.68 10.62 -2.41
N PRO A 334 8.37 10.30 -2.58
CA PRO A 334 7.72 10.45 -3.89
C PRO A 334 7.61 11.92 -4.31
N ASN A 335 7.88 12.20 -5.59
CA ASN A 335 7.87 13.54 -6.16
C ASN A 335 6.71 13.73 -7.16
N ASN A 336 5.71 14.48 -6.75
CA ASN A 336 4.41 14.68 -7.42
C ASN A 336 3.74 13.36 -7.88
N PRO A 337 3.51 12.40 -6.96
CA PRO A 337 2.81 11.16 -7.28
C PRO A 337 1.35 11.42 -7.65
N VAL A 338 0.82 10.63 -8.59
CA VAL A 338 -0.59 10.65 -9.00
C VAL A 338 -1.25 9.39 -8.46
N LEU A 339 -2.13 9.55 -7.48
CA LEU A 339 -2.76 8.49 -6.70
C LEU A 339 -4.28 8.68 -6.80
N THR A 340 -4.93 8.01 -7.75
CA THR A 340 -6.31 8.32 -8.14
C THR A 340 -7.22 7.10 -8.13
N SER A 341 -8.46 7.27 -7.66
CA SER A 341 -9.54 6.26 -7.78
C SER A 341 -9.27 4.89 -7.14
N ASN A 342 -8.27 4.77 -6.26
CA ASN A 342 -7.92 3.47 -5.66
C ASN A 342 -8.84 3.12 -4.50
N SER A 343 -9.12 1.83 -4.33
CA SER A 343 -9.90 1.31 -3.21
C SER A 343 -9.06 0.38 -2.34
N PHE A 344 -9.20 0.49 -1.03
CA PHE A 344 -8.47 -0.27 -0.03
C PHE A 344 -9.46 -0.98 0.88
N SER A 345 -9.19 -2.23 1.24
CA SER A 345 -9.96 -2.93 2.26
C SER A 345 -9.16 -4.01 2.99
N HIS A 346 -9.25 -4.00 4.32
CA HIS A 346 -8.57 -4.96 5.20
C HIS A 346 -7.04 -4.96 5.05
N ASN A 347 -6.42 -3.84 4.67
CA ASN A 347 -4.96 -3.69 4.66
C ASN A 347 -4.47 -3.26 6.05
N GLY A 348 -3.27 -3.67 6.45
CA GLY A 348 -2.65 -3.21 7.69
C GLY A 348 -3.31 -3.70 8.98
N VAL A 349 -4.25 -4.66 8.89
CA VAL A 349 -4.86 -5.34 10.02
C VAL A 349 -4.14 -6.67 10.26
N GLY A 350 -3.08 -6.64 11.07
CA GLY A 350 -2.28 -7.82 11.45
C GLY A 350 -2.99 -8.89 12.29
N SER A 351 -4.33 -8.88 12.32
CA SER A 351 -5.24 -9.81 12.98
C SER A 351 -6.62 -9.66 12.33
N THR A 352 -7.43 -10.72 12.31
CA THR A 352 -8.75 -10.70 11.65
C THR A 352 -9.81 -9.86 12.38
N GLU A 353 -9.55 -9.37 13.59
CA GLU A 353 -10.41 -8.41 14.32
C GLU A 353 -9.56 -7.39 15.11
N PRO A 354 -9.85 -6.07 15.02
CA PRO A 354 -9.31 -5.07 15.93
C PRO A 354 -9.97 -5.17 17.32
N SER A 355 -9.18 -5.26 18.39
CA SER A 355 -9.69 -5.27 19.77
C SER A 355 -9.18 -4.04 20.55
N GLY A 356 -10.12 -3.32 21.17
CA GLY A 356 -9.99 -1.90 21.55
C GLY A 356 -9.07 -1.52 22.73
N THR A 357 -8.00 -2.27 23.00
CA THR A 357 -6.92 -1.87 23.92
C THR A 357 -5.63 -2.56 23.50
N CYS A 358 -4.58 -1.84 23.08
CA CYS A 358 -3.35 -2.45 22.54
C CYS A 358 -2.78 -3.50 23.51
N PRO A 359 -2.75 -4.80 23.15
CA PRO A 359 -2.02 -5.77 23.93
C PRO A 359 -0.53 -5.43 23.94
N LYS A 360 0.23 -5.95 24.91
CA LYS A 360 1.69 -5.72 24.96
C LYS A 360 2.48 -6.33 23.79
N ASN A 361 1.78 -7.16 22.99
CA ASN A 361 2.21 -7.76 21.74
C ASN A 361 1.20 -7.45 20.61
N ALA A 362 0.59 -6.25 20.60
CA ALA A 362 -0.25 -5.81 19.49
C ALA A 362 0.53 -5.89 18.19
N VAL A 363 -0.07 -6.42 17.12
CA VAL A 363 0.45 -6.16 15.78
C VAL A 363 0.12 -4.70 15.46
N ASN A 364 1.09 -3.94 14.95
CA ASN A 364 0.87 -2.54 14.61
C ASN A 364 -0.21 -2.44 13.53
N ASN A 365 -1.17 -1.53 13.71
CA ASN A 365 -2.10 -1.20 12.65
C ASN A 365 -1.43 -0.27 11.62
N PHE A 366 -1.55 -0.57 10.33
CA PHE A 366 -1.04 0.26 9.25
C PHE A 366 -2.19 0.94 8.47
N PRO A 367 -2.01 2.19 7.99
CA PRO A 367 -2.95 2.84 7.09
C PRO A 367 -2.90 2.23 5.68
N PRO A 368 -3.94 2.42 4.86
CA PRO A 368 -3.93 2.00 3.46
C PRO A 368 -2.87 2.75 2.63
N ILE A 369 -2.58 4.02 2.94
CA ILE A 369 -1.59 4.85 2.23
C ILE A 369 -0.65 5.54 3.22
N TYR A 370 0.66 5.45 2.98
CA TYR A 370 1.70 6.21 3.66
C TYR A 370 2.63 6.92 2.66
N LEU A 371 2.78 8.24 2.82
CA LEU A 371 3.58 9.11 1.94
C LEU A 371 4.69 9.79 2.77
N ASN A 372 5.85 9.15 2.83
CA ASN A 372 6.99 9.58 3.65
C ASN A 372 7.89 10.57 2.89
N ASN A 373 8.23 11.71 3.49
CA ASN A 373 9.05 12.78 2.89
C ASN A 373 8.59 13.17 1.47
N ALA A 374 7.27 13.26 1.27
CA ALA A 374 6.65 13.43 -0.04
C ALA A 374 6.68 14.89 -0.52
N VAL A 375 6.69 15.10 -1.84
CA VAL A 375 6.36 16.37 -2.49
C VAL A 375 5.07 16.14 -3.28
N VAL A 376 3.94 16.72 -2.89
CA VAL A 376 2.62 16.20 -3.34
C VAL A 376 1.52 17.27 -3.48
N ASP A 377 0.67 17.12 -4.49
CA ASP A 377 -0.57 17.89 -4.66
C ASP A 377 -1.77 17.05 -4.17
N LEU A 378 -2.23 17.36 -2.95
CA LEU A 378 -3.31 16.62 -2.29
C LEU A 378 -4.72 16.96 -2.79
N GLU A 379 -4.91 18.08 -3.50
CA GLU A 379 -6.22 18.48 -4.03
C GLU A 379 -6.48 17.89 -5.42
N ASN A 380 -5.45 17.81 -6.27
CA ASN A 380 -5.58 17.45 -7.68
C ASN A 380 -5.03 16.05 -8.00
N GLN A 381 -3.96 15.61 -7.32
CA GLN A 381 -3.25 14.36 -7.65
C GLN A 381 -3.48 13.22 -6.65
N VAL A 382 -3.98 13.47 -5.44
CA VAL A 382 -4.32 12.44 -4.43
C VAL A 382 -5.82 12.43 -4.11
N THR A 383 -6.60 11.97 -5.10
CA THR A 383 -8.07 12.11 -5.13
C THR A 383 -8.77 10.77 -5.32
N GLY A 384 -10.03 10.67 -4.88
CA GLY A 384 -10.85 9.47 -5.10
C GLY A 384 -10.33 8.18 -4.45
N ASN A 385 -9.41 8.25 -3.48
CA ASN A 385 -8.93 7.07 -2.75
C ASN A 385 -9.83 6.79 -1.54
N PHE A 386 -10.37 5.58 -1.42
CA PHE A 386 -11.30 5.16 -0.35
C PHE A 386 -10.75 3.93 0.40
N GLY A 387 -10.96 3.86 1.71
CA GLY A 387 -10.55 2.72 2.55
C GLY A 387 -11.70 2.22 3.43
N GLN A 388 -11.63 0.97 3.87
CA GLN A 388 -12.62 0.34 4.76
C GLN A 388 -12.08 -0.90 5.47
N HIS A 389 -12.15 -0.89 6.80
CA HIS A 389 -11.62 -1.96 7.67
C HIS A 389 -10.11 -2.14 7.55
N ASP A 390 -9.40 -1.11 7.09
CA ASP A 390 -7.94 -1.05 7.10
C ASP A 390 -7.45 -0.77 8.54
N GLY A 391 -6.14 -0.90 8.82
CA GLY A 391 -5.62 -0.70 10.17
C GLY A 391 -5.84 0.71 10.72
N LEU A 392 -5.86 1.71 9.83
CA LEU A 392 -6.12 3.11 10.15
C LEU A 392 -6.64 3.84 8.89
N GLU A 393 -7.94 4.15 8.79
CA GLU A 393 -8.54 4.82 7.62
C GLU A 393 -8.08 6.28 7.42
N ALA A 394 -6.85 6.44 6.94
CA ALA A 394 -6.22 7.70 6.57
C ALA A 394 -5.19 7.53 5.44
N ILE A 395 -4.84 8.63 4.79
CA ILE A 395 -3.53 8.86 4.20
C ILE A 395 -2.65 9.44 5.31
N VAL A 396 -1.61 8.74 5.73
CA VAL A 396 -0.60 9.29 6.64
C VAL A 396 0.54 9.89 5.82
N LEU A 397 1.02 11.08 6.18
CA LEU A 397 2.08 11.74 5.42
C LEU A 397 2.98 12.67 6.26
N ASN A 398 4.17 12.92 5.71
CA ASN A 398 5.03 14.05 6.05
C ASN A 398 5.74 14.55 4.77
N GLY A 399 6.15 15.82 4.74
CA GLY A 399 6.84 16.42 3.59
C GLY A 399 6.30 17.80 3.19
N THR A 400 6.12 18.04 1.88
CA THR A 400 5.75 19.33 1.29
C THR A 400 4.52 19.22 0.39
N VAL A 401 3.53 20.09 0.61
CA VAL A 401 2.34 20.21 -0.25
C VAL A 401 2.54 21.30 -1.31
N THR A 402 2.42 20.92 -2.58
CA THR A 402 2.61 21.79 -3.76
C THR A 402 1.32 22.42 -4.28
N SER A 403 0.14 21.92 -3.85
CA SER A 403 -1.16 22.43 -4.28
C SER A 403 -1.35 23.91 -3.90
N SER A 404 -1.96 24.70 -4.77
CA SER A 404 -2.09 26.16 -4.58
C SER A 404 -2.96 26.50 -3.37
N THR A 405 -4.13 25.87 -3.28
CA THR A 405 -4.90 25.71 -2.04
C THR A 405 -4.68 24.30 -1.50
N LEU A 406 -4.71 24.12 -0.19
CA LEU A 406 -4.89 22.83 0.48
C LEU A 406 -6.18 22.89 1.29
N THR A 407 -7.03 21.88 1.21
CA THR A 407 -8.26 21.75 2.02
C THR A 407 -8.14 20.53 2.92
N TRP A 408 -8.18 20.74 4.24
CA TRP A 408 -8.00 19.63 5.17
C TRP A 408 -9.15 18.61 5.08
N ARG A 409 -8.84 17.38 4.66
CA ARG A 409 -9.75 16.24 4.73
C ARG A 409 -9.53 15.55 6.08
N THR A 410 -10.53 15.54 6.95
CA THR A 410 -10.42 14.87 8.26
C THR A 410 -10.54 13.35 8.08
N ALA A 411 -9.59 12.59 8.62
CA ALA A 411 -9.61 11.12 8.57
C ALA A 411 -10.77 10.54 9.40
N SER A 412 -11.42 9.49 8.88
CA SER A 412 -12.61 8.86 9.47
C SER A 412 -12.87 7.48 8.90
N THR A 413 -13.46 6.59 9.70
CA THR A 413 -13.89 5.23 9.34
C THR A 413 -15.15 5.17 8.46
N ASP A 414 -15.59 6.29 7.88
CA ASP A 414 -16.75 6.38 7.01
C ASP A 414 -16.37 6.07 5.56
N ALA A 415 -16.54 4.80 5.17
CA ALA A 415 -16.22 4.27 3.84
C ALA A 415 -16.93 5.00 2.67
N SER A 416 -17.94 5.83 2.93
CA SER A 416 -18.56 6.67 1.89
C SER A 416 -17.75 7.93 1.53
N LYS A 417 -16.65 8.20 2.26
CA LYS A 417 -15.80 9.38 2.09
C LYS A 417 -14.39 9.01 1.62
N PRO A 418 -13.74 9.85 0.79
CA PRO A 418 -12.32 9.68 0.49
C PRO A 418 -11.46 9.78 1.74
N LEU A 419 -10.34 9.06 1.76
CA LEU A 419 -9.38 9.04 2.85
C LEU A 419 -8.92 10.47 3.21
N GLY A 420 -9.05 10.80 4.50
CA GLY A 420 -8.54 12.02 5.10
C GLY A 420 -7.08 11.91 5.51
N TYR A 421 -6.52 12.99 6.04
CA TYR A 421 -5.10 13.13 6.32
C TYR A 421 -4.77 12.97 7.81
N LEU A 422 -3.57 12.44 8.10
CA LEU A 422 -2.92 12.43 9.41
C LEU A 422 -1.42 12.68 9.22
N LEU A 423 -0.75 13.35 10.16
CA LEU A 423 0.68 13.67 10.04
C LEU A 423 1.53 12.91 11.06
N ASP A 424 2.60 12.26 10.60
CA ASP A 424 3.60 11.62 11.47
C ASP A 424 4.92 12.43 11.59
N GLY A 425 5.02 13.51 10.83
CA GLY A 425 6.12 14.48 10.82
C GLY A 425 5.64 15.86 10.34
N ASP A 426 6.55 16.66 9.77
CA ASP A 426 6.26 18.03 9.33
C ASP A 426 5.35 18.09 8.11
N LEU A 427 4.45 19.09 8.09
CA LEU A 427 3.71 19.49 6.89
C LEU A 427 4.19 20.87 6.44
N ASN A 428 4.94 20.90 5.35
CA ASN A 428 5.48 22.13 4.77
C ASN A 428 4.58 22.62 3.64
N LYS A 429 4.27 23.93 3.61
CA LYS A 429 3.61 24.56 2.47
C LYS A 429 4.16 25.97 2.25
N VAL A 430 4.40 26.31 0.98
CA VAL A 430 4.87 27.64 0.55
C VAL A 430 3.79 28.30 -0.29
N GLY A 431 3.33 29.47 0.16
CA GLY A 431 2.35 30.30 -0.53
C GLY A 431 0.93 29.73 -0.64
N GLY A 432 0.03 30.55 -1.17
CA GLY A 432 -1.37 30.17 -1.41
C GLY A 432 -2.19 30.03 -0.12
N ASN A 433 -3.22 29.18 -0.14
CA ASN A 433 -4.17 29.04 0.96
C ASN A 433 -4.08 27.67 1.64
N PHE A 434 -4.35 27.60 2.94
CA PHE A 434 -4.63 26.35 3.65
C PHE A 434 -5.98 26.51 4.38
N LYS A 435 -7.00 25.79 3.92
CA LYS A 435 -8.35 25.78 4.48
C LYS A 435 -8.53 24.61 5.43
N VAL A 436 -9.02 24.88 6.63
CA VAL A 436 -9.44 23.88 7.62
C VAL A 436 -10.93 24.10 7.90
N PRO A 437 -11.83 23.35 7.23
CA PRO A 437 -13.27 23.53 7.34
C PRO A 437 -13.82 23.33 8.76
N ALA A 438 -14.94 23.97 9.09
CA ALA A 438 -15.61 23.78 10.39
C ALA A 438 -15.85 22.29 10.71
N GLY A 439 -15.61 21.90 11.97
CA GLY A 439 -15.67 20.50 12.42
C GLY A 439 -14.46 19.62 12.08
N SER A 440 -13.44 20.16 11.39
CA SER A 440 -12.25 19.38 11.03
C SER A 440 -11.35 19.05 12.22
N VAL A 441 -10.68 17.90 12.15
CA VAL A 441 -9.65 17.47 13.11
C VAL A 441 -8.33 17.27 12.38
N VAL A 442 -7.37 18.15 12.67
CA VAL A 442 -5.97 18.07 12.24
C VAL A 442 -5.17 17.36 13.31
N LYS A 443 -4.44 16.30 12.95
CA LYS A 443 -3.58 15.55 13.87
C LYS A 443 -2.15 15.47 13.38
N ALA A 444 -1.20 15.72 14.29
CA ALA A 444 0.23 15.58 14.02
C ALA A 444 0.95 14.84 15.16
N LYS A 445 2.07 14.18 14.85
CA LYS A 445 3.00 13.64 15.84
C LYS A 445 4.38 14.20 15.56
N ARG A 446 5.08 14.72 16.59
CA ARG A 446 6.46 15.25 16.55
C ARG A 446 6.75 16.42 15.59
N GLY A 447 6.04 16.57 14.49
CA GLY A 447 6.24 17.63 13.49
C GLY A 447 5.33 18.83 13.64
N THR A 448 5.58 19.83 12.79
CA THR A 448 4.99 21.17 12.80
C THR A 448 4.24 21.44 11.50
N LEU A 449 3.21 22.30 11.54
CA LEU A 449 2.61 22.88 10.33
C LEU A 449 3.46 24.09 9.91
N ASN A 450 4.41 23.87 9.01
CA ASN A 450 5.37 24.88 8.54
C ASN A 450 4.76 25.65 7.36
N LEU A 451 4.16 26.81 7.66
CA LEU A 451 3.32 27.58 6.73
C LEU A 451 4.04 28.87 6.33
N ASN A 452 4.79 28.82 5.23
CA ASN A 452 5.62 29.93 4.73
C ASN A 452 4.89 30.75 3.66
N GLY A 453 4.54 32.01 3.94
CA GLY A 453 3.76 32.86 3.02
C GLY A 453 2.33 32.38 2.77
N VAL A 454 1.82 31.44 3.58
CA VAL A 454 0.49 30.80 3.41
C VAL A 454 -0.60 31.59 4.14
N ARG A 455 -1.80 31.64 3.56
CA ARG A 455 -3.01 32.14 4.20
C ARG A 455 -3.79 30.97 4.83
N LEU A 456 -3.71 30.82 6.15
CA LEU A 456 -4.44 29.82 6.93
C LEU A 456 -5.87 30.31 7.24
N ASP A 457 -6.87 29.55 6.82
CA ASP A 457 -8.28 29.80 7.06
C ASP A 457 -8.87 28.64 7.88
N ALA A 458 -9.04 28.86 9.18
CA ALA A 458 -9.82 28.04 10.09
C ALA A 458 -10.96 28.88 10.70
N ASN A 459 -11.58 29.76 9.88
CA ASN A 459 -12.52 30.78 10.35
C ASN A 459 -14.01 30.43 10.12
N ASP A 460 -14.33 29.25 9.56
CA ASP A 460 -15.70 28.87 9.21
C ASP A 460 -16.66 28.88 10.40
N ALA A 461 -17.91 29.25 10.14
CA ALA A 461 -18.99 29.13 11.11
C ALA A 461 -19.51 27.69 11.13
N GLY A 462 -19.54 27.07 12.32
CA GLY A 462 -20.07 25.72 12.49
C GLY A 462 -19.48 25.00 13.70
N ALA A 463 -19.32 23.68 13.57
CA ALA A 463 -18.71 22.82 14.57
C ALA A 463 -17.24 23.23 14.86
N ARG A 464 -16.78 22.94 16.08
CA ARG A 464 -15.44 23.27 16.55
C ARG A 464 -14.37 22.55 15.72
N THR A 465 -13.33 23.27 15.32
CA THR A 465 -12.14 22.68 14.69
C THR A 465 -11.12 22.26 15.75
N PHE A 466 -10.29 21.27 15.45
CA PHE A 466 -9.30 20.73 16.37
C PHE A 466 -7.93 20.63 15.70
N PHE A 467 -6.88 21.03 16.42
CA PHE A 467 -5.48 20.81 16.07
C PHE A 467 -4.82 20.13 17.28
N THR A 468 -4.46 18.86 17.16
CA THR A 468 -4.06 18.05 18.32
C THR A 468 -3.01 17.00 17.96
N SER A 469 -2.54 16.24 18.96
CA SER A 469 -1.64 15.12 18.75
C SER A 469 -2.33 13.97 17.99
N LEU A 470 -1.57 13.25 17.17
CA LEU A 470 -1.95 11.94 16.63
C LEU A 470 -2.29 10.93 17.74
N ARG A 471 -1.75 11.14 18.94
CA ARG A 471 -1.98 10.31 20.14
C ARG A 471 -3.24 10.69 20.92
N ASP A 472 -3.95 11.74 20.52
CA ASP A 472 -5.21 12.16 21.13
C ASP A 472 -6.36 11.27 20.63
N SER A 473 -6.86 10.37 21.47
CA SER A 473 -8.00 9.50 21.17
C SER A 473 -9.36 10.11 21.54
N SER A 474 -9.42 11.38 21.95
CA SER A 474 -10.67 12.03 22.36
C SER A 474 -11.50 12.65 21.22
N VAL A 475 -10.85 12.97 20.08
CA VAL A 475 -11.47 13.61 18.91
C VAL A 475 -10.96 13.02 17.59
N GLY A 476 -11.82 12.95 16.56
CA GLY A 476 -11.46 12.38 15.25
C GLY A 476 -11.23 10.86 15.28
N ILE A 477 -10.57 10.32 14.24
CA ILE A 477 -10.19 8.90 14.20
C ILE A 477 -9.16 8.57 15.30
N ASP A 478 -9.31 7.44 15.98
CA ASP A 478 -8.29 6.97 16.92
C ASP A 478 -7.14 6.33 16.15
N ALA A 479 -5.91 6.78 16.41
CA ALA A 479 -4.69 6.24 15.80
C ALA A 479 -3.86 5.43 16.80
N VAL A 480 -4.31 5.24 18.04
CA VAL A 480 -3.66 4.40 19.06
C VAL A 480 -3.57 2.94 18.55
N CYS A 481 -2.48 2.26 18.87
CA CYS A 481 -2.07 0.95 18.33
C CYS A 481 -1.62 0.96 16.85
N SER A 482 -1.62 2.10 16.15
CA SER A 482 -0.99 2.17 14.82
C SER A 482 0.54 2.07 14.89
N VAL A 483 1.17 1.79 13.75
CA VAL A 483 2.63 1.91 13.56
C VAL A 483 3.18 3.27 14.00
N PHE A 484 2.37 4.33 13.93
CA PHE A 484 2.71 5.67 14.39
C PHE A 484 2.44 5.91 15.90
N VAL A 485 1.55 5.14 16.55
CA VAL A 485 1.21 5.25 17.98
C VAL A 485 1.22 3.86 18.65
N GLN A 486 2.43 3.29 18.74
CA GLN A 486 2.73 1.94 19.21
C GLN A 486 2.46 1.68 20.71
N SER A 487 1.87 2.62 21.43
CA SER A 487 1.51 2.47 22.85
C SER A 487 0.37 3.38 23.26
N SER A 488 -0.41 2.93 24.25
CA SER A 488 -1.45 3.75 24.87
C SER A 488 -0.82 5.02 25.48
N PRO A 489 -1.37 6.21 25.22
CA PRO A 489 -0.82 7.44 25.76
C PRO A 489 -0.98 7.53 27.29
N PRO A 490 -0.03 8.15 28.02
CA PRO A 490 -0.36 8.78 29.31
C PRO A 490 -1.61 9.66 29.20
N ASN A 491 -2.40 9.65 30.28
CA ASN A 491 -3.60 10.47 30.46
C ASN A 491 -3.42 11.31 31.76
N PRO A 492 -3.44 12.66 31.69
CA PRO A 492 -3.57 13.47 30.47
C PRO A 492 -2.36 13.33 29.53
N LEU A 493 -2.56 13.68 28.25
CA LEU A 493 -1.48 13.81 27.29
C LEU A 493 -0.54 14.96 27.70
N PRO A 494 0.80 14.77 27.62
CA PRO A 494 1.75 15.83 27.89
C PRO A 494 1.76 16.87 26.76
N PRO A 495 2.02 18.16 27.06
CA PRO A 495 2.35 19.15 26.04
C PRO A 495 3.67 18.82 25.32
N GLY A 496 3.82 19.31 24.09
CA GLY A 496 5.02 19.09 23.26
C GLY A 496 5.03 17.76 22.48
N ASP A 497 3.88 17.13 22.26
CA ASP A 497 3.77 15.86 21.52
C ASP A 497 3.77 16.06 19.98
N TRP A 498 3.54 17.30 19.55
CA TRP A 498 3.77 17.81 18.20
C TRP A 498 4.27 19.26 18.26
N GLY A 499 4.72 19.82 17.13
CA GLY A 499 5.39 21.12 17.08
C GLY A 499 4.44 22.30 17.31
N GLY A 500 3.37 22.39 16.53
CA GLY A 500 2.43 23.51 16.53
C GLY A 500 2.13 24.04 15.13
N ILE A 501 1.61 25.27 15.08
CA ILE A 501 1.33 26.00 13.83
C ILE A 501 2.34 27.14 13.67
N ASP A 502 3.23 27.04 12.68
CA ASP A 502 4.30 28.00 12.42
C ASP A 502 4.01 28.83 11.16
N LEU A 503 3.63 30.09 11.36
CA LEU A 503 3.26 31.05 10.32
C LEU A 503 4.46 31.96 10.03
N LEU A 504 5.13 31.74 8.90
CA LEU A 504 6.43 32.33 8.59
C LEU A 504 6.39 33.19 7.33
N ALA A 505 7.30 34.16 7.24
CA ALA A 505 7.68 34.87 6.00
C ALA A 505 6.48 35.34 5.15
N GLY A 506 5.63 36.19 5.72
CA GLY A 506 4.46 36.76 5.05
C GLY A 506 3.17 35.95 5.19
N ALA A 507 3.17 34.83 5.92
CA ALA A 507 1.95 34.09 6.23
C ALA A 507 0.90 34.93 6.98
N SER A 508 -0.37 34.52 6.93
CA SER A 508 -1.42 35.09 7.78
C SER A 508 -2.48 34.06 8.13
N ALA A 509 -3.18 34.25 9.25
CA ALA A 509 -4.12 33.24 9.76
C ALA A 509 -5.37 33.82 10.40
N SER A 510 -6.50 33.17 10.18
CA SER A 510 -7.78 33.46 10.85
C SER A 510 -8.37 32.18 11.41
N ILE A 511 -8.45 32.09 12.73
CA ILE A 511 -8.82 30.89 13.49
C ILE A 511 -10.01 31.25 14.39
N ASN A 512 -11.12 30.50 14.28
CA ASN A 512 -12.36 30.76 14.99
C ASN A 512 -12.95 29.45 15.52
N ASN A 513 -13.43 29.45 16.76
CA ASN A 513 -14.03 28.29 17.42
C ASN A 513 -13.16 27.01 17.27
N ALA A 514 -11.85 27.16 17.47
CA ALA A 514 -10.89 26.06 17.42
C ALA A 514 -10.48 25.60 18.82
N THR A 515 -9.95 24.38 18.93
CA THR A 515 -9.20 23.89 20.10
C THR A 515 -7.83 23.39 19.63
N ILE A 516 -6.75 23.93 20.20
CA ILE A 516 -5.35 23.62 19.85
C ILE A 516 -4.64 23.02 21.07
N LEU A 517 -4.35 21.72 21.06
CA LEU A 517 -3.89 20.95 22.23
C LEU A 517 -2.53 20.31 22.03
N TYR A 518 -1.80 20.10 23.14
CA TYR A 518 -0.59 19.26 23.24
C TYR A 518 0.60 19.66 22.37
N ALA A 519 0.59 20.87 21.81
CA ALA A 519 1.63 21.39 20.93
C ALA A 519 2.88 21.86 21.72
N THR A 520 3.99 22.11 21.01
CA THR A 520 5.19 22.69 21.59
C THR A 520 5.01 24.20 21.75
N ASN A 521 4.70 24.90 20.65
CA ASN A 521 4.03 26.20 20.66
C ASN A 521 2.60 26.01 20.15
N GLY A 522 1.60 26.74 20.64
CA GLY A 522 0.23 26.66 20.11
C GLY A 522 0.14 27.23 18.69
N VAL A 523 0.39 28.54 18.55
CA VAL A 523 0.55 29.23 17.27
C VAL A 523 1.73 30.20 17.34
N GLN A 524 2.69 30.05 16.45
CA GLN A 524 3.81 30.98 16.26
C GLN A 524 3.60 31.78 14.97
N ILE A 525 3.84 33.10 15.01
CA ILE A 525 3.86 33.94 13.80
C ILE A 525 5.04 34.90 13.77
N SER A 526 5.76 34.94 12.65
CA SER A 526 6.84 35.91 12.40
C SER A 526 6.76 36.50 11.00
N ASP A 527 6.84 37.84 10.92
CA ASP A 527 6.75 38.62 9.69
C ASP A 527 5.49 38.34 8.86
N GLY A 528 4.35 38.17 9.52
CA GLY A 528 3.08 37.87 8.86
C GLY A 528 2.46 39.08 8.15
N LEU A 529 1.85 38.85 6.97
CA LEU A 529 1.18 39.90 6.22
C LEU A 529 -0.14 40.30 6.90
N THR A 530 -0.34 41.60 7.14
CA THR A 530 -1.63 42.16 7.57
C THR A 530 -2.68 41.98 6.46
N SER A 531 -3.40 40.85 6.51
CA SER A 531 -4.15 40.30 5.38
C SER A 531 -5.19 39.24 5.79
N THR A 532 -5.59 39.20 7.07
CA THR A 532 -6.49 38.17 7.60
C THR A 532 -7.86 38.10 6.93
N LEU A 533 -8.50 36.93 7.00
CA LEU A 533 -9.83 36.64 6.43
C LEU A 533 -10.99 36.99 7.37
N ASP A 534 -10.71 37.34 8.62
CA ASP A 534 -11.75 37.64 9.61
C ASP A 534 -12.52 38.93 9.25
N PRO A 535 -13.83 38.85 8.92
CA PRO A 535 -14.62 40.02 8.53
C PRO A 535 -14.95 40.96 9.71
N THR A 536 -14.70 40.53 10.95
CA THR A 536 -14.93 41.32 12.17
C THR A 536 -13.71 42.19 12.52
N TYR A 537 -12.50 41.74 12.20
CA TYR A 537 -11.24 42.45 12.52
C TYR A 537 -10.54 43.05 11.28
N GLY A 538 -10.93 42.58 10.08
CA GLY A 538 -10.43 43.10 8.81
C GLY A 538 -8.97 42.73 8.53
N PRO A 539 -8.33 43.40 7.54
CA PRO A 539 -6.96 43.10 7.13
C PRO A 539 -5.89 43.69 8.06
N ASN A 540 -6.24 44.30 9.19
CA ASN A 540 -5.28 45.02 10.05
C ASN A 540 -4.33 44.11 10.84
N PHE A 541 -4.58 42.80 10.85
CA PHE A 541 -3.83 41.81 11.62
C PHE A 541 -3.20 40.77 10.70
N GLY A 542 -2.08 40.17 11.13
CA GLY A 542 -1.50 38.98 10.50
C GLY A 542 -2.05 37.68 11.11
N LEU A 543 -2.45 37.70 12.38
CA LEU A 543 -3.07 36.57 13.07
C LEU A 543 -4.32 37.05 13.82
N VAL A 544 -5.45 36.40 13.58
CA VAL A 544 -6.68 36.54 14.38
C VAL A 544 -7.05 35.17 14.93
N ILE A 545 -7.16 35.06 16.26
CA ILE A 545 -7.66 33.87 16.97
C ILE A 545 -8.83 34.28 17.87
N ARG A 546 -10.01 33.71 17.65
CA ARG A 546 -11.20 34.06 18.43
C ARG A 546 -12.06 32.88 18.87
N SER A 547 -12.78 33.04 19.97
CA SER A 547 -13.74 32.04 20.50
C SER A 547 -13.14 30.63 20.71
N SER A 548 -11.81 30.54 20.82
CA SER A 548 -11.04 29.30 20.70
C SER A 548 -10.47 28.86 22.05
N GLU A 549 -9.72 27.77 22.05
CA GLU A 549 -8.98 27.25 23.18
C GLU A 549 -7.58 26.85 22.73
N ILE A 550 -6.55 27.20 23.51
CA ILE A 550 -5.16 26.81 23.25
C ILE A 550 -4.51 26.33 24.54
N GLY A 551 -3.89 25.15 24.49
CA GLY A 551 -3.11 24.58 25.57
C GLY A 551 -3.72 23.29 26.15
N ALA A 552 -2.98 22.46 26.87
CA ALA A 552 -1.59 22.64 27.30
C ALA A 552 -0.59 22.73 26.13
N SER A 553 0.24 23.78 26.14
CA SER A 553 1.40 23.96 25.27
C SER A 553 2.69 23.87 26.09
N PHE A 554 3.81 23.46 25.48
CA PHE A 554 5.06 23.28 26.22
C PHE A 554 5.78 24.61 26.49
N PHE A 555 5.72 25.50 25.50
CA PHE A 555 6.14 26.90 25.58
C PHE A 555 4.91 27.80 25.34
N ASP A 556 4.98 28.74 24.40
CA ASP A 556 3.97 29.78 24.19
C ASP A 556 2.67 29.21 23.60
N ALA A 557 1.53 29.58 24.17
CA ALA A 557 0.23 29.31 23.55
C ALA A 557 0.05 30.14 22.26
N VAL A 558 0.48 31.40 22.27
CA VAL A 558 0.58 32.26 21.07
C VAL A 558 1.88 33.06 21.16
N SER A 559 2.77 32.92 20.17
CA SER A 559 4.01 33.68 20.06
C SER A 559 4.02 34.53 18.79
N ALA A 560 4.39 35.81 18.88
CA ALA A 560 4.26 36.76 17.78
C ALA A 560 5.47 37.71 17.67
N THR A 561 6.20 37.61 16.56
CA THR A 561 7.32 38.49 16.22
C THR A 561 6.95 39.42 15.07
N ARG A 562 7.13 40.73 15.27
CA ARG A 562 6.97 41.80 14.26
C ARG A 562 5.62 41.80 13.50
N THR A 563 4.60 41.15 14.05
CA THR A 563 3.30 40.93 13.40
C THR A 563 2.16 41.41 14.33
N PRO A 564 1.20 42.24 13.87
CA PRO A 564 0.02 42.57 14.66
C PRO A 564 -0.90 41.36 14.82
N VAL A 565 -1.32 41.07 16.05
CA VAL A 565 -2.20 39.92 16.37
C VAL A 565 -3.44 40.35 17.17
N ALA A 566 -4.54 39.62 16.98
CA ALA A 566 -5.76 39.76 17.77
C ALA A 566 -6.15 38.40 18.37
N VAL A 567 -6.25 38.32 19.70
CA VAL A 567 -6.67 37.13 20.43
C VAL A 567 -7.86 37.51 21.30
N VAL A 568 -9.07 37.02 20.97
CA VAL A 568 -10.33 37.56 21.55
C VAL A 568 -11.32 36.46 21.92
N GLY A 569 -11.69 36.40 23.20
CA GLY A 569 -12.59 35.34 23.70
C GLY A 569 -11.98 33.93 23.61
N THR A 570 -10.65 33.85 23.55
CA THR A 570 -9.90 32.60 23.46
C THR A 570 -9.40 32.20 24.85
N GLN A 571 -9.68 30.97 25.28
CA GLN A 571 -9.17 30.39 26.51
C GLN A 571 -7.71 29.94 26.31
N LEU A 572 -6.83 30.28 27.25
CA LEU A 572 -5.47 29.78 27.31
C LEU A 572 -5.35 28.85 28.52
N ALA A 573 -5.06 27.58 28.28
CA ALA A 573 -4.97 26.53 29.30
C ALA A 573 -3.52 26.29 29.74
N CYS A 574 -3.32 26.16 31.05
CA CYS A 574 -2.03 25.80 31.63
C CYS A 574 -1.69 24.32 31.40
N PRO A 575 -0.39 23.96 31.41
CA PRO A 575 0.09 22.57 31.55
C PRO A 575 -0.39 21.85 32.81
#